data_AF-A0A7X0JFN6-F1
#
_entry.id   AF-A0A7X0JFN6-F1
#
_cell.length_a   1.000
_cell.length_b   1.000
_cell.length_c   1.000
_cell.angle_alpha   90.00
_cell.angle_beta   90.00
_cell.angle_gamma   90.00
#
_symmetry.space_group_name_H-M   'P 1'
#
loop_
_entity.id
_entity.type
_entity.pdbx_description
1 polymer ?
#
loop_
_entity_poly.entity_id
_entity_poly.type
_entity_poly.pdbx_seq_one_letter_code
_entity_poly.pdbx_strand_id
1 'polypeptide(L)'
;MDELRGRLAVILAVEEREPTDWLEVARLASELQRELSIDATPEAVHRYLDDADIRSRDDVYGERQRQDARRYVDFGEYDDGIAVPWWGCALVLLGGVGVAKWLLL
;
A
#
# COMPACT_ATOMS: atom_id res chain seq x y z
N MET A 1 -2.47 -6.67 -15.45
CA MET A 1 -2.55 -6.64 -13.97
C MET A 1 -1.77 -7.82 -13.47
N ASP A 2 -0.94 -7.65 -12.43
CA ASP A 2 -0.31 -8.80 -11.80
C ASP A 2 -1.38 -9.57 -10.99
N GLU A 3 -1.11 -10.84 -10.69
CA GLU A 3 -2.07 -11.73 -10.04
C GLU A 3 -2.51 -11.21 -8.67
N LEU A 4 -1.60 -10.62 -7.90
CA LEU A 4 -1.90 -10.06 -6.58
C LEU A 4 -2.88 -8.88 -6.69
N ARG A 5 -2.62 -7.91 -7.56
CA ARG A 5 -3.54 -6.77 -7.77
C ARG A 5 -4.90 -7.22 -8.26
N GLY A 6 -4.96 -8.24 -9.12
CA GLY A 6 -6.23 -8.83 -9.58
C GLY A 6 -7.06 -9.39 -8.43
N ARG A 7 -6.44 -10.18 -7.54
CA ARG A 7 -7.13 -10.77 -6.39
C ARG A 7 -7.50 -9.73 -5.34
N LEU A 8 -6.65 -8.74 -5.10
CA LEU A 8 -6.95 -7.65 -4.17
C LEU A 8 -8.14 -6.81 -4.66
N ALA A 9 -8.22 -6.54 -5.98
CA ALA A 9 -9.36 -5.85 -6.58
C ALA A 9 -10.68 -6.63 -6.40
N VAL A 10 -10.64 -7.96 -6.46
CA VAL A 10 -11.82 -8.80 -6.17
C VAL A 10 -12.28 -8.65 -4.72
N ILE A 11 -11.35 -8.65 -3.76
CA ILE A 11 -11.68 -8.47 -2.34
C ILE A 11 -12.29 -7.09 -2.10
N LEU A 12 -11.68 -6.02 -2.63
CA LEU A 12 -12.23 -4.66 -2.57
C LEU A 12 -13.66 -4.59 -3.13
N ALA A 13 -13.90 -5.20 -4.29
CA ALA A 13 -15.20 -5.21 -4.93
C ALA A 13 -16.27 -6.02 -4.16
N VAL A 14 -15.87 -6.93 -3.26
CA VAL A 14 -16.79 -7.60 -2.32
C VAL A 14 -17.03 -6.71 -1.10
N GLU A 15 -15.97 -6.11 -0.55
CA GLU A 15 -16.05 -5.24 0.62
C GLU A 15 -16.92 -3.99 0.39
N GLU A 16 -16.88 -3.43 -0.82
CA GLU A 16 -17.61 -2.22 -1.23
C GLU A 16 -19.10 -2.45 -1.53
N ARG A 17 -19.60 -3.70 -1.46
CA ARG A 17 -21.02 -3.98 -1.65
C ARG A 17 -21.83 -3.56 -0.44
N GLU A 18 -23.10 -3.23 -0.65
CA GLU A 18 -24.05 -2.94 0.43
C GLU A 18 -25.20 -3.98 0.44
N PRO A 19 -25.39 -4.74 1.54
CA PRO A 19 -24.52 -4.79 2.72
C PRO A 19 -23.19 -5.51 2.43
N THR A 20 -22.13 -5.13 3.14
CA THR A 20 -20.82 -5.77 3.01
C THR A 20 -20.88 -7.21 3.51
N ASP A 21 -20.43 -8.16 2.67
CA ASP A 21 -20.28 -9.56 3.06
C ASP A 21 -18.94 -9.79 3.74
N TRP A 22 -18.85 -9.43 5.02
CA TRP A 22 -17.62 -9.55 5.80
C TRP A 22 -17.10 -10.98 5.94
N LEU A 23 -17.99 -11.99 5.85
CA LEU A 23 -17.57 -13.39 5.88
C LEU A 23 -16.79 -13.75 4.61
N GLU A 24 -17.29 -13.33 3.46
CA GLU A 24 -16.62 -13.54 2.18
C GLU A 24 -15.32 -12.73 2.07
N VAL A 25 -15.32 -11.47 2.53
CA VAL A 25 -14.10 -10.65 2.60
C VAL A 25 -13.02 -11.36 3.41
N ALA A 26 -13.35 -11.83 4.62
CA ALA A 26 -12.40 -12.53 5.49
C ALA A 26 -11.90 -13.85 4.88
N ARG A 27 -12.78 -14.61 4.21
CA ARG A 27 -12.42 -15.86 3.52
C ARG A 27 -11.41 -15.60 2.40
N LEU A 28 -11.71 -14.66 1.51
CA LEU A 28 -10.85 -14.32 0.37
C LEU A 28 -9.52 -13.73 0.84
N ALA A 29 -9.54 -12.88 1.87
CA ALA A 29 -8.34 -12.30 2.44
C ALA A 29 -7.43 -13.38 3.06
N SER A 30 -8.00 -14.31 3.84
CA SER A 30 -7.28 -15.44 4.41
C SER A 30 -6.70 -16.38 3.35
N GLU A 31 -7.43 -16.62 2.25
CA GLU A 31 -6.94 -17.43 1.14
C GLU A 31 -5.74 -16.78 0.46
N LEU A 32 -5.84 -15.48 0.14
CA LEU A 32 -4.75 -14.74 -0.46
C LEU A 32 -3.52 -14.67 0.47
N GLN A 33 -3.72 -14.38 1.75
CA GLN A 33 -2.63 -14.26 2.73
C GLN A 33 -1.82 -15.56 2.88
N ARG A 34 -2.45 -16.74 2.78
CA ARG A 34 -1.75 -18.05 2.84
C ARG A 34 -0.82 -18.29 1.65
N GLU A 35 -1.08 -17.65 0.52
CA GLU A 35 -0.30 -17.84 -0.71
C GLU A 35 0.83 -16.81 -0.82
N LEU A 36 0.78 -15.76 -0.01
CA LEU A 36 1.74 -14.68 -0.03
C LEU A 36 2.94 -14.96 0.88
N SER A 37 4.13 -14.64 0.37
CA SER A 37 5.34 -14.56 1.20
C SER A 37 5.32 -13.24 1.97
N ILE A 38 5.50 -13.31 3.29
CA ILE A 38 5.51 -12.13 4.18
C ILE A 38 6.53 -11.10 3.70
N ASP A 39 7.74 -11.53 3.32
CA ASP A 39 8.83 -10.64 2.93
C ASP A 39 8.67 -10.01 1.54
N ALA A 40 7.77 -10.56 0.70
CA ALA A 40 7.53 -10.09 -0.66
C ALA A 40 6.23 -9.27 -0.78
N THR A 41 5.45 -9.16 0.30
CA THR A 41 4.14 -8.51 0.28
C THR A 41 4.25 -7.09 0.82
N PRO A 42 3.79 -6.06 0.07
CA PRO A 42 3.75 -4.70 0.60
C PRO A 42 2.94 -4.62 1.90
N GLU A 43 3.42 -3.86 2.87
CA GLU A 43 2.81 -3.81 4.20
C GLU A 43 1.34 -3.36 4.16
N ALA A 44 1.00 -2.42 3.28
CA ALA A 44 -0.37 -1.97 3.08
C ALA A 44 -1.30 -3.12 2.63
N VAL A 45 -0.82 -4.01 1.76
CA VAL A 45 -1.56 -5.19 1.32
C VAL A 45 -1.67 -6.19 2.45
N HIS A 46 -0.57 -6.48 3.15
CA HIS A 46 -0.57 -7.39 4.29
C HIS A 46 -1.58 -6.95 5.36
N ARG A 47 -1.54 -5.67 5.75
CA ARG A 47 -2.43 -5.08 6.75
C ARG A 47 -3.89 -5.07 6.30
N TYR A 48 -4.14 -4.80 5.01
CA TYR A 48 -5.48 -4.90 4.44
C TYR A 48 -6.02 -6.35 4.47
N LEU A 49 -5.19 -7.37 4.28
CA LEU A 49 -5.67 -8.74 4.34
C LEU A 49 -5.92 -9.22 5.79
N ASP A 50 -5.12 -8.76 6.74
CA ASP A 50 -5.17 -9.21 8.14
C ASP A 50 -6.35 -8.60 8.91
N ASP A 51 -6.65 -7.31 8.69
CA ASP A 51 -7.52 -6.52 9.58
C ASP A 51 -9.01 -6.49 9.20
N ALA A 52 -9.52 -7.52 8.52
CA ALA A 52 -10.91 -7.54 8.06
C ALA A 52 -11.92 -7.38 9.22
N ASP A 53 -11.62 -7.94 10.40
CA ASP A 53 -12.46 -7.82 11.59
C ASP A 53 -12.44 -6.41 12.20
N ILE A 54 -11.31 -5.71 12.13
CA ILE A 54 -11.18 -4.31 12.55
C ILE A 54 -11.95 -3.41 11.59
N ARG A 55 -11.76 -3.58 10.27
CA ARG A 55 -12.50 -2.82 9.25
C ARG A 55 -14.01 -2.99 9.37
N SER A 56 -14.48 -4.17 9.80
CA SER A 56 -15.91 -4.42 10.02
C SER A 56 -16.53 -3.63 11.17
N ARG A 57 -15.71 -3.00 12.03
CA ARG A 57 -16.14 -2.30 13.26
C ARG A 57 -15.72 -0.83 13.29
N ASP A 58 -14.77 -0.44 12.47
CA ASP A 58 -14.24 0.93 12.37
C ASP A 58 -14.23 1.39 10.92
N ASP A 59 -15.26 2.14 10.53
CA ASP A 59 -15.44 2.64 9.17
C ASP A 59 -14.34 3.63 8.75
N VAL A 60 -13.81 4.43 9.70
CA VAL A 60 -12.76 5.42 9.39
C VAL A 60 -11.45 4.71 9.10
N TYR A 61 -11.13 3.69 9.90
CA TYR A 61 -9.99 2.81 9.64
C TYR A 61 -10.18 2.03 8.33
N GLY A 62 -11.36 1.47 8.12
CA GLY A 62 -11.71 0.73 6.92
C GLY A 62 -11.57 1.56 5.65
N GLU A 63 -12.04 2.80 5.64
CA GLU A 63 -11.92 3.67 4.47
C GLU A 63 -10.46 4.00 4.14
N ARG A 64 -9.62 4.25 5.15
CA ARG A 64 -8.17 4.48 4.92
C ARG A 64 -7.51 3.25 4.32
N GLN A 65 -7.76 2.08 4.88
CA GLN A 65 -7.22 0.84 4.36
C GLN A 65 -7.70 0.53 2.92
N ARG A 66 -8.98 0.78 2.61
CA ARG A 66 -9.50 0.66 1.24
C ARG A 66 -8.81 1.62 0.29
N GLN A 67 -8.56 2.86 0.69
CA GLN A 67 -7.83 3.83 -0.14
C GLN A 67 -6.40 3.38 -0.44
N ASP A 68 -5.68 2.86 0.56
CA ASP A 68 -4.32 2.36 0.36
C ASP A 68 -4.30 1.11 -0.53
N ALA A 69 -5.24 0.19 -0.34
CA ALA A 69 -5.39 -0.99 -1.20
C ALA A 69 -5.74 -0.61 -2.64
N ARG A 70 -6.65 0.35 -2.86
CA ARG A 70 -6.98 0.89 -4.19
C ARG A 70 -5.76 1.53 -4.86
N ARG A 71 -4.97 2.33 -4.13
CA ARG A 71 -3.73 2.92 -4.66
C ARG A 71 -2.77 1.84 -5.15
N TYR A 72 -2.61 0.76 -4.39
CA TYR A 72 -1.78 -0.37 -4.81
C TYR A 72 -2.33 -1.08 -6.05
N VAL A 73 -3.66 -1.31 -6.12
CA VAL A 73 -4.30 -1.89 -7.31
C VAL A 73 -4.06 -1.01 -8.55
N ASP A 74 -4.29 0.30 -8.45
CA ASP A 74 -4.27 1.20 -9.59
C ASP A 74 -2.86 1.48 -10.11
N PHE A 75 -1.92 1.74 -9.20
CA PHE A 75 -0.58 2.22 -9.57
C PHE A 75 0.50 1.16 -9.41
N GLY A 76 0.26 0.10 -8.63
CA GLY A 76 1.31 -0.83 -8.19
C GLY A 76 2.38 -0.15 -7.31
N GLU A 77 2.17 1.12 -6.97
CA GLU A 77 3.06 1.91 -6.12
C GLU A 77 2.71 1.68 -4.65
N TYR A 78 3.76 1.59 -3.85
CA TYR A 78 3.73 1.49 -2.41
C TYR A 78 4.62 2.60 -1.84
N ASP A 79 4.17 3.23 -0.74
CA ASP A 79 4.99 4.12 0.06
C ASP A 79 5.45 3.30 1.28
N ASP A 80 6.73 2.95 1.31
CA ASP A 80 7.39 2.10 2.30
C ASP A 80 7.39 2.69 3.73
N GLY A 81 6.67 3.79 3.95
CA GLY A 81 6.71 4.53 5.21
C GLY A 81 8.06 5.20 5.46
N ILE A 82 8.99 5.17 4.48
CA ILE A 82 10.14 6.07 4.51
C ILE A 82 9.62 7.43 4.10
N ALA A 83 9.18 8.21 5.10
CA ALA A 83 9.08 9.65 4.98
C ALA A 83 10.41 10.14 4.40
N VAL A 84 10.43 10.49 3.12
CA VAL A 84 11.63 11.00 2.46
C VAL A 84 12.08 12.17 3.32
N PRO A 85 13.23 12.08 4.02
CA PRO A 85 13.66 13.19 4.85
C PRO A 85 13.87 14.35 3.88
N TRP A 86 13.18 15.46 4.06
CA TRP A 86 13.46 16.78 3.47
C TRP A 86 14.96 17.13 3.31
N TRP A 87 15.85 16.52 4.10
CA TRP A 87 17.31 16.58 3.94
C TRP A 87 17.85 15.94 2.64
N GLY A 88 17.12 15.00 2.03
CA GLY A 88 17.45 14.42 0.73
C GLY A 88 17.43 15.45 -0.40
N CYS A 89 16.48 16.39 -0.38
CA CYS A 89 16.49 17.54 -1.28
C CYS A 89 17.65 18.50 -0.97
N ALA A 90 18.01 18.67 0.31
CA ALA A 90 19.13 19.53 0.70
C ALA A 90 20.49 18.99 0.23
N LEU A 91 20.69 17.66 0.19
CA LEU A 91 21.92 17.04 -0.34
C LEU A 91 22.06 17.22 -1.87
N VAL A 92 20.96 17.13 -2.62
CA VAL A 92 20.97 17.42 -4.07
C VAL A 92 21.33 18.88 -4.36
N LEU A 93 20.87 19.83 -3.53
CA LEU A 93 21.21 21.25 -3.67
C LEU A 93 22.66 21.58 -3.30
N LEU A 94 23.24 20.91 -2.30
CA LEU A 94 24.63 21.13 -1.89
C LEU A 94 25.66 20.49 -2.86
N GLY A 95 25.32 19.36 -3.48
CA GLY A 95 26.16 18.72 -4.50
C GLY A 95 26.32 19.57 -5.77
N GLY A 96 25.25 20.25 -6.21
CA GLY A 96 25.29 21.09 -7.41
C GLY A 96 26.21 22.32 -7.30
N VAL A 97 26.32 22.92 -6.12
CA VAL A 97 27.17 24.12 -5.90
C VAL A 97 28.66 23.74 -5.77
N GLY A 98 28.97 22.57 -5.20
CA GLY A 98 30.35 22.09 -5.06
C GLY A 98 31.02 21.75 -6.40
N VAL A 99 30.26 21.16 -7.33
CA VAL A 99 30.79 20.75 -8.65
C VAL A 99 31.04 21.95 -9.56
N ALA A 100 30.21 23.01 -9.50
CA ALA A 100 30.42 24.22 -10.29
C ALA A 100 31.72 24.96 -9.91
N LYS A 101 32.12 24.92 -8.63
CA LYS A 101 33.34 25.59 -8.16
C LYS A 101 34.63 24.86 -8.59
N TRP A 102 34.58 23.54 -8.80
CA TRP A 102 35.75 22.75 -9.22
C TRP A 102 35.99 22.77 -10.74
N LEU A 103 34.97 23.08 -11.54
CA LEU A 103 35.10 23.22 -13.00
C LEU A 103 35.57 24.61 -13.47
N LEU A 104 35.65 25.59 -12.55
CA LEU A 104 36.01 26.99 -12.84
C LEU A 104 37.35 27.43 -12.17
N LEU A 105 38.13 26.48 -11.64
CA LEU A 105 39.40 26.73 -10.96
C LEU A 105 40.57 26.08 -11.70
#